data_AF-A0A529FY12-F1
#
_entry.id   AF-A0A529FY12-F1
#
_cell.length_a   1.000
_cell.length_b   1.000
_cell.length_c   1.000
_cell.angle_alpha   90.00
_cell.angle_beta   90.00
_cell.angle_gamma   90.00
#
_symmetry.space_group_name_H-M   'P 1'
#
loop_
_entity.id
_entity.type
_entity.pdbx_description
1 polymer ?
#
loop_
_entity_poly.entity_id
_entity_poly.type
_entity_poly.pdbx_seq_one_letter_code
_entity_poly.pdbx_strand_id
1 'polypeptide(L)'
;IDLETRRPSTLMSWDEIRAMAGHRLVTIGAHTVNHLNLKRLPEADARHEIGDVRRILLEKLGQEPRHLAYPYGYASAVGRREVGFATDVGYVSAVTTRHGVLRAEHAGFLHALPRISVNGRYQSVAHIRTMLSGVTTPLANAGKMVVTI
;
A
#
# COMPACT_ATOMS: atom_id res chain seq x y z
N ILE A 1 -6.30 -6.19 21.26
CA ILE A 1 -6.77 -7.15 20.23
C ILE A 1 -5.86 -8.36 20.34
N ASP A 2 -6.39 -9.52 20.69
CA ASP A 2 -5.64 -10.78 20.64
C ASP A 2 -5.56 -11.21 19.16
N LEU A 3 -4.37 -11.09 18.58
CA LEU A 3 -4.14 -11.32 17.15
C LEU A 3 -3.95 -12.81 16.81
N GLU A 4 -3.81 -13.68 17.80
CA GLU A 4 -3.53 -15.11 17.60
C GLU A 4 -4.82 -15.96 17.55
N THR A 5 -5.88 -15.58 18.27
CA THR A 5 -7.06 -16.45 18.48
C THR A 5 -7.97 -16.64 17.26
N ARG A 6 -7.79 -15.89 16.16
CA ARG A 6 -8.59 -16.04 14.91
C ARG A 6 -7.80 -15.74 13.62
N ARG A 7 -6.56 -16.20 13.49
CA ARG A 7 -5.79 -16.07 12.23
C ARG A 7 -6.25 -17.15 11.23
N PRO A 8 -6.77 -16.79 10.04
CA PRO A 8 -6.93 -17.75 8.95
C PRO A 8 -5.57 -18.37 8.60
N SER A 9 -5.51 -19.68 8.36
CA SER A 9 -4.26 -20.37 7.98
C SER A 9 -3.61 -19.84 6.69
N THR A 10 -4.31 -18.98 5.95
CA THR A 10 -3.86 -18.32 4.72
C THR A 10 -3.08 -17.02 4.96
N LEU A 11 -3.08 -16.47 6.17
CA LEU A 11 -2.25 -15.31 6.54
C LEU A 11 -0.95 -15.79 7.18
N MET A 12 0.12 -14.99 7.15
CA MET A 12 1.36 -15.32 7.87
C MET A 12 1.23 -15.06 9.37
N SER A 13 1.94 -15.84 10.18
CA SER A 13 2.09 -15.66 11.63
C SER A 13 3.16 -14.62 11.93
N TRP A 14 3.22 -14.13 13.17
CA TRP A 14 4.30 -13.24 13.57
C TRP A 14 5.68 -13.89 13.49
N ASP A 15 5.79 -15.19 13.72
CA ASP A 15 7.06 -15.92 13.59
C ASP A 15 7.50 -16.00 12.13
N GLU A 16 6.57 -16.28 11.20
CA GLU A 16 6.83 -16.28 9.76
C GLU A 16 7.26 -14.89 9.26
N ILE A 17 6.55 -13.84 9.70
CA ILE A 17 6.90 -12.45 9.35
C ILE A 17 8.28 -12.08 9.91
N ARG A 18 8.59 -12.46 11.17
CA ARG A 18 9.92 -12.20 11.77
C ARG A 18 11.03 -12.91 11.02
N ALA A 19 10.82 -14.17 10.62
CA ALA A 19 11.79 -14.91 9.82
C ALA A 19 12.06 -14.22 8.47
N MET A 20 10.99 -13.75 7.79
CA MET A 20 11.14 -13.00 6.54
C MET A 20 11.81 -11.64 6.74
N ALA A 21 11.48 -10.91 7.81
CA ALA A 21 12.03 -9.59 8.10
C ALA A 21 13.55 -9.61 8.34
N GLY A 22 14.12 -10.75 8.75
CA GLY A 22 15.57 -10.93 8.87
C GLY A 22 16.31 -11.06 7.53
N HIS A 23 15.60 -11.23 6.42
CA HIS A 23 16.20 -11.43 5.11
C HIS A 23 16.42 -10.10 4.37
N ARG A 24 17.65 -9.84 3.90
CA ARG A 24 18.06 -8.57 3.24
C ARG A 24 17.26 -8.15 2.01
N LEU A 25 16.55 -9.08 1.37
CA LEU A 25 15.71 -8.80 0.18
C LEU A 25 14.25 -8.52 0.52
N VAL A 26 13.87 -8.63 1.80
CA VAL A 26 12.50 -8.41 2.26
C VAL A 26 12.43 -7.09 3.00
N THR A 27 11.38 -6.32 2.74
CA THR A 27 11.02 -5.14 3.52
C THR A 27 9.57 -5.27 3.93
N ILE A 28 9.29 -5.10 5.22
CA ILE A 28 7.92 -5.13 5.75
C ILE A 28 7.37 -3.69 5.78
N GLY A 29 6.34 -3.45 4.98
CA GLY A 29 5.56 -2.21 4.98
C GLY A 29 4.26 -2.35 5.77
N ALA A 30 3.60 -1.23 6.04
CA ALA A 30 2.30 -1.19 6.69
C ALA A 30 1.17 -1.44 5.68
N HIS A 31 0.06 -2.04 6.14
CA HIS A 31 -1.16 -2.22 5.36
C HIS A 31 -2.45 -2.00 6.18
N THR A 32 -2.38 -1.03 7.10
CA THR A 32 -3.38 -0.76 8.15
C THR A 32 -3.58 -1.93 9.12
N VAL A 33 -4.44 -1.75 10.13
CA VAL A 33 -4.67 -2.76 11.17
C VAL A 33 -5.65 -3.83 10.69
N ASN A 34 -6.80 -3.41 10.13
CA ASN A 34 -7.92 -4.32 9.83
C ASN A 34 -8.28 -4.39 8.34
N HIS A 35 -7.48 -3.81 7.44
CA HIS A 35 -7.71 -3.82 5.99
C HIS A 35 -9.11 -3.27 5.61
N LEU A 36 -9.50 -2.15 6.22
CA LEU A 36 -10.79 -1.51 5.95
C LEU A 36 -10.70 -0.49 4.81
N ASN A 37 -11.83 -0.22 4.14
CA ASN A 37 -11.90 0.89 3.20
C ASN A 37 -11.87 2.22 3.98
N LEU A 38 -10.71 2.86 4.01
CA LEU A 38 -10.44 4.05 4.82
C LEU A 38 -11.37 5.23 4.51
N LYS A 39 -11.75 5.45 3.23
CA LYS A 39 -12.70 6.51 2.85
C LYS A 39 -14.09 6.33 3.46
N ARG A 40 -14.47 5.12 3.82
CA ARG A 40 -15.77 4.82 4.46
C ARG A 40 -15.75 4.98 5.97
N LEU A 41 -14.57 5.14 6.56
CA LEU A 41 -14.43 5.30 8.00
C LEU A 41 -14.56 6.78 8.42
N PRO A 42 -15.07 7.02 9.64
CA PRO A 42 -14.83 8.27 10.35
C PRO A 42 -13.34 8.59 10.41
N GLU A 43 -13.02 9.88 10.49
CA GLU A 43 -11.62 10.34 10.48
C GLU A 43 -10.78 9.73 11.60
N ALA A 44 -11.29 9.69 12.84
CA ALA A 44 -10.57 9.12 13.97
C ALA A 44 -10.20 7.65 13.73
N ASP A 45 -11.13 6.85 13.22
CA ASP A 45 -10.91 5.44 12.94
C ASP A 45 -9.90 5.23 11.79
N ALA A 46 -9.98 6.05 10.73
CA ALA A 46 -9.01 6.01 9.64
C ALA A 46 -7.59 6.40 10.11
N ARG A 47 -7.46 7.37 11.02
CA ARG A 47 -6.18 7.73 11.64
C ARG A 47 -5.63 6.60 12.50
N HIS A 48 -6.48 5.95 13.31
CA HIS A 48 -6.08 4.78 14.09
C HIS A 48 -5.60 3.63 13.20
N GLU A 49 -6.34 3.30 12.13
CA GLU A 49 -5.95 2.27 11.15
C GLU A 49 -4.56 2.53 10.55
N ILE A 50 -4.24 3.77 10.19
CA ILE A 50 -2.98 4.16 9.55
C ILE A 50 -1.82 4.27 10.56
N GLY A 51 -2.10 4.76 11.76
CA GLY A 51 -1.13 5.03 12.81
C GLY A 51 -0.75 3.80 13.64
N ASP A 52 -1.74 3.09 14.18
CA ASP A 52 -1.52 2.03 15.16
C ASP A 52 -0.77 0.82 14.58
N VAL A 53 -0.95 0.55 13.28
CA VAL A 53 -0.21 -0.51 12.59
C VAL A 53 1.31 -0.28 12.67
N ARG A 54 1.78 0.98 12.72
CA ARG A 54 3.22 1.27 12.87
C ARG A 54 3.73 0.84 14.23
N ARG A 55 3.00 1.19 15.28
CA ARG A 55 3.32 0.82 16.65
C ARG A 55 3.31 -0.70 16.81
N ILE A 56 2.29 -1.37 16.25
CA ILE A 56 2.21 -2.84 16.28
C ILE A 56 3.42 -3.47 15.57
N LEU A 57 3.79 -2.98 14.38
CA LEU A 57 4.95 -3.50 13.64
C LEU A 57 6.27 -3.22 14.35
N LEU A 58 6.43 -2.04 14.98
CA LEU A 58 7.58 -1.73 15.82
C LEU A 58 7.69 -2.68 17.02
N GLU A 59 6.61 -2.87 17.77
CA GLU A 59 6.56 -3.78 18.91
C GLU A 59 6.87 -5.23 18.53
N LYS A 60 6.42 -5.68 17.35
CA LYS A 60 6.55 -7.08 16.90
C LYS A 60 7.84 -7.38 16.16
N LEU A 61 8.41 -6.40 15.45
CA LEU A 61 9.55 -6.58 14.54
C LEU A 61 10.77 -5.75 14.91
N GLY A 62 10.67 -4.84 15.89
CA GLY A 62 11.76 -3.96 16.33
C GLY A 62 12.10 -2.83 15.34
N GLN A 63 11.30 -2.65 14.29
CA GLN A 63 11.49 -1.60 13.28
C GLN A 63 10.16 -0.99 12.87
N GLU A 64 10.14 0.33 12.70
CA GLU A 64 8.98 1.02 12.16
C GLU A 64 8.88 0.83 10.63
N PRO A 65 7.68 0.58 10.09
CA PRO A 65 7.50 0.50 8.66
C PRO A 65 7.67 1.89 8.02
N ARG A 66 8.48 1.96 6.96
CA ARG A 66 8.71 3.21 6.22
C ARG A 66 7.65 3.49 5.17
N HIS A 67 6.97 2.45 4.69
CA HIS A 67 6.07 2.52 3.53
C HIS A 67 4.69 1.98 3.88
N LEU A 68 3.65 2.59 3.32
CA LEU A 68 2.26 2.16 3.48
C LEU A 68 1.68 1.68 2.14
N ALA A 69 0.95 0.58 2.15
CA ALA A 69 0.01 0.26 1.09
C ALA A 69 -1.41 0.52 1.58
N TYR A 70 -2.23 1.23 0.82
CA TYR A 70 -3.62 1.43 1.21
C TYR A 70 -4.47 0.20 0.88
N PRO A 71 -5.36 -0.26 1.79
CA PRO A 71 -6.33 -1.31 1.49
C PRO A 71 -7.17 -0.96 0.26
N TYR A 72 -7.27 -1.92 -0.65
CA TYR A 72 -7.88 -1.79 -1.97
C TYR A 72 -7.26 -0.76 -2.94
N GLY A 73 -6.86 0.42 -2.46
CA GLY A 73 -6.06 1.42 -3.16
C GLY A 73 -6.71 2.13 -4.36
N TYR A 74 -7.97 1.85 -4.68
CA TYR A 74 -8.69 2.50 -5.79
C TYR A 74 -9.28 3.86 -5.37
N ALA A 75 -9.79 4.65 -6.33
CA ALA A 75 -10.20 6.05 -6.09
C ALA A 75 -11.33 6.24 -5.06
N SER A 76 -12.21 5.26 -4.91
CA SER A 76 -13.26 5.21 -3.87
C SER A 76 -12.81 4.56 -2.54
N ALA A 77 -11.54 4.18 -2.39
CA ALA A 77 -10.96 3.69 -1.14
C ALA A 77 -9.94 4.63 -0.51
N VAL A 78 -9.28 5.49 -1.31
CA VAL A 78 -8.26 6.44 -0.85
C VAL A 78 -8.48 7.81 -1.48
N GLY A 79 -8.46 8.85 -0.66
CA GLY A 79 -8.57 10.25 -1.06
C GLY A 79 -7.43 11.10 -0.49
N ARG A 80 -7.50 12.42 -0.75
CA ARG A 80 -6.54 13.40 -0.20
C ARG A 80 -6.46 13.36 1.33
N ARG A 81 -7.58 13.03 2.00
CA ARG A 81 -7.68 12.88 3.44
C ARG A 81 -6.72 11.77 3.95
N GLU A 82 -6.81 10.57 3.39
CA GLU A 82 -5.96 9.44 3.79
C GLU A 82 -4.48 9.64 3.41
N VAL A 83 -4.23 10.34 2.31
CA VAL A 83 -2.87 10.77 1.93
C VAL A 83 -2.30 11.70 3.00
N GLY A 84 -3.07 12.69 3.44
CA GLY A 84 -2.71 13.58 4.54
C GLY A 84 -2.38 12.80 5.81
N PHE A 85 -3.20 11.82 6.19
CA PHE A 85 -2.94 11.00 7.38
C PHE A 85 -1.64 10.20 7.27
N ALA A 86 -1.31 9.66 6.09
CA ALA A 86 -0.05 8.97 5.89
C ALA A 86 1.16 9.91 6.01
N THR A 87 1.02 11.15 5.54
CA THR A 87 2.01 12.21 5.72
C THR A 87 2.16 12.60 7.19
N ASP A 88 1.06 12.89 7.88
CA ASP A 88 1.02 13.31 9.29
C ASP A 88 1.70 12.29 10.20
N VAL A 89 1.46 11.01 9.93
CA VAL A 89 2.03 9.89 10.69
C VAL A 89 3.53 9.72 10.38
N GLY A 90 4.03 10.22 9.25
CA GLY A 90 5.45 10.23 8.93
C GLY A 90 5.93 9.04 8.07
N TYR A 91 5.06 8.44 7.27
CA TYR A 91 5.51 7.48 6.26
C TYR A 91 6.42 8.18 5.23
N VAL A 92 7.40 7.46 4.68
CA VAL A 92 8.27 7.97 3.61
C VAL A 92 7.55 7.94 2.26
N SER A 93 6.74 6.92 2.03
CA SER A 93 5.88 6.83 0.85
C SER A 93 4.66 5.96 1.12
N ALA A 94 3.64 6.12 0.28
CA ALA A 94 2.47 5.28 0.30
C ALA A 94 1.97 4.99 -1.12
N VAL A 95 1.45 3.78 -1.32
CA VAL A 95 1.07 3.25 -2.63
C VAL A 95 -0.43 2.97 -2.72
N THR A 96 -1.00 3.38 -3.84
CA THR A 96 -2.38 3.07 -4.25
C THR A 96 -2.40 1.83 -5.14
N THR A 97 -3.55 1.51 -5.73
CA THR A 97 -3.67 0.52 -6.82
C THR A 97 -4.09 1.17 -8.13
N ARG A 98 -4.04 2.51 -8.21
CA ARG A 98 -4.32 3.24 -9.45
C ARG A 98 -3.27 2.85 -10.48
N HIS A 99 -3.74 2.39 -11.64
CA HIS A 99 -2.88 1.81 -12.68
C HIS A 99 -1.94 2.85 -13.26
N GLY A 100 -0.63 2.66 -13.11
CA GLY A 100 0.37 3.54 -13.69
C GLY A 100 1.80 3.18 -13.32
N VAL A 101 2.74 3.70 -14.11
CA VAL A 101 4.18 3.65 -13.84
C VAL A 101 4.65 4.90 -13.10
N LEU A 102 5.77 4.79 -12.40
CA LEU A 102 6.42 5.94 -11.78
C LEU A 102 7.07 6.84 -12.85
N ARG A 103 7.03 8.15 -12.57
CA ARG A 103 7.64 9.23 -13.35
C ARG A 103 8.18 10.29 -12.39
N ALA A 104 9.10 11.13 -12.83
CA ALA A 104 9.77 12.13 -11.99
C ALA A 104 8.80 13.07 -11.27
N GLU A 105 7.67 13.40 -11.90
CA GLU A 105 6.61 14.25 -11.36
C GLU A 105 5.97 13.68 -10.09
N HIS A 106 6.04 12.36 -9.88
CA HIS A 106 5.54 11.72 -8.65
C HIS A 106 6.39 12.02 -7.42
N ALA A 107 7.56 12.65 -7.55
CA ALA A 107 8.34 13.13 -6.42
C ALA A 107 7.55 14.13 -5.53
N GLY A 108 6.56 14.83 -6.08
CA GLY A 108 5.64 15.68 -5.33
C GLY A 108 4.45 14.94 -4.68
N PHE A 109 4.34 13.62 -4.87
CA PHE A 109 3.17 12.81 -4.49
C PHE A 109 3.59 11.46 -3.88
N LEU A 110 4.63 11.43 -3.05
CA LEU A 110 5.20 10.20 -2.49
C LEU A 110 4.20 9.36 -1.67
N HIS A 111 3.15 9.97 -1.13
CA HIS A 111 2.10 9.29 -0.37
C HIS A 111 0.90 8.85 -1.23
N ALA A 112 1.01 8.94 -2.56
CA ALA A 112 -0.06 8.64 -3.49
C ALA A 112 0.46 7.93 -4.76
N LEU A 113 1.49 7.10 -4.61
CA LEU A 113 2.17 6.50 -5.76
C LEU A 113 1.27 5.46 -6.46
N PRO A 114 1.25 5.42 -7.80
CA PRO A 114 0.52 4.41 -8.55
C PRO A 114 1.23 3.05 -8.52
N ARG A 115 0.50 2.00 -8.85
CA ARG A 115 1.06 0.64 -9.03
C ARG A 115 0.45 -0.04 -10.23
N ILE A 116 1.18 -0.99 -10.79
CA ILE A 116 0.66 -1.96 -11.75
C ILE A 116 0.19 -3.19 -10.97
N SER A 117 -1.08 -3.56 -11.11
CA SER A 117 -1.59 -4.80 -10.53
C SER A 117 -1.22 -5.99 -11.42
N VAL A 118 -0.30 -6.83 -10.93
CA VAL A 118 -0.04 -8.14 -11.50
C VAL A 118 -1.00 -9.12 -10.84
N ASN A 119 -2.23 -9.15 -11.34
CA ASN A 119 -3.23 -10.12 -10.95
C ASN A 119 -3.30 -11.26 -11.98
N GLY A 120 -3.89 -12.39 -11.59
CA GLY A 120 -3.98 -13.60 -12.42
C GLY A 120 -4.73 -13.44 -13.76
N ARG A 121 -5.16 -12.23 -14.16
CA ARG A 121 -5.69 -11.94 -15.50
C ARG A 121 -4.58 -11.66 -16.52
N TYR A 122 -3.37 -11.30 -16.07
CA TYR A 122 -2.22 -10.96 -16.94
C TYR A 122 -1.06 -11.94 -16.73
N GLN A 123 -1.28 -13.21 -17.07
CA GLN A 123 -0.33 -14.31 -16.79
C GLN A 123 0.81 -14.45 -17.80
N SER A 124 0.97 -13.52 -18.75
CA SER A 124 2.07 -13.54 -19.70
C SER A 124 3.13 -12.48 -19.33
N VAL A 125 4.40 -12.86 -19.41
CA VAL A 125 5.53 -11.93 -19.25
C VAL A 125 5.43 -10.79 -20.26
N ALA A 126 4.91 -11.05 -21.47
CA ALA A 126 4.66 -10.03 -22.48
C ALA A 126 3.68 -8.95 -21.97
N HIS A 127 2.58 -9.32 -21.32
CA HIS A 127 1.64 -8.36 -20.74
C HIS A 127 2.31 -7.50 -19.66
N ILE A 128 3.11 -8.12 -18.78
CA ILE A 128 3.85 -7.38 -17.75
C ILE A 128 4.82 -6.39 -18.39
N ARG A 129 5.58 -6.79 -19.41
CA ARG A 129 6.48 -5.89 -20.16
C ARG A 129 5.73 -4.71 -20.78
N THR A 130 4.57 -4.95 -21.38
CA THR A 130 3.72 -3.89 -21.93
C THR A 130 3.19 -2.96 -20.84
N MET A 131 2.81 -3.46 -19.66
CA MET A 131 2.40 -2.58 -18.57
C MET A 131 3.58 -1.76 -18.04
N LEU A 132 4.76 -2.36 -17.89
CA LEU A 132 5.98 -1.68 -17.41
C LEU A 132 6.51 -0.62 -18.37
N SER A 133 6.22 -0.70 -19.67
CA SER A 133 6.57 0.37 -20.63
C SER A 133 5.77 1.66 -20.41
N GLY A 134 4.70 1.59 -19.61
CA GLY A 134 3.83 2.72 -19.33
C GLY A 134 2.78 3.00 -20.41
N VAL A 135 2.79 2.30 -21.54
CA VAL A 135 1.84 2.53 -22.66
C VAL A 135 0.37 2.33 -22.24
N THR A 136 0.13 1.46 -21.26
CA THR A 136 -1.22 1.22 -20.72
C THR A 136 -1.67 2.26 -19.69
N THR A 137 -0.77 3.09 -19.19
CA THR A 137 -1.09 4.15 -18.21
C THR A 137 -2.10 5.15 -18.76
N PRO A 138 -1.86 5.84 -19.90
CA PRO A 138 -2.82 6.81 -20.43
C PRO A 138 -4.13 6.14 -20.88
N LEU A 139 -4.05 4.91 -21.40
CA LEU A 139 -5.23 4.13 -21.81
C LEU A 139 -6.16 3.86 -20.62
N ALA A 140 -5.60 3.58 -19.44
CA ALA A 140 -6.39 3.34 -18.23
C ALA A 140 -6.83 4.62 -17.50
N ASN A 141 -6.28 5.80 -17.85
CA ASN A 141 -6.46 7.03 -17.08
C ASN A 141 -6.90 8.23 -17.93
N ALA A 142 -7.71 8.00 -18.97
CA ALA A 142 -8.26 9.04 -19.84
C ALA A 142 -7.18 9.99 -20.40
N GLY A 143 -6.07 9.42 -20.87
CA GLY A 143 -4.94 10.15 -21.46
C GLY A 143 -3.89 10.66 -20.47
N LYS A 144 -4.12 10.52 -19.15
CA LYS A 144 -3.16 11.01 -18.14
C LYS A 144 -1.95 10.09 -18.01
N MET A 145 -0.76 10.69 -18.04
CA MET A 145 0.51 9.99 -17.83
C MET A 145 0.97 9.98 -16.37
N VAL A 146 0.56 10.98 -15.58
CA VAL A 146 0.86 11.09 -14.15
C VAL A 146 -0.42 10.75 -13.39
N VAL A 147 -0.35 9.70 -12.57
CA VAL A 147 -1.51 9.13 -11.89
C VAL A 147 -1.30 9.26 -10.38
N THR A 148 -2.10 10.10 -9.73
CA THR A 148 -1.99 10.39 -8.29
C THR A 148 -3.30 10.05 -7.58
N ILE A 149 -3.96 10.95 -6.83
CA ILE A 149 -5.32 10.82 -6.26
C ILE A 149 -6.25 11.82 -6.92
#